data_AF-A0A815QZ60-F1
#
_entry.id   AF-A0A815QZ60-F1
#
_cell.length_a   1.000
_cell.length_b   1.000
_cell.length_c   1.000
_cell.angle_alpha   90.00
_cell.angle_beta   90.00
_cell.angle_gamma   90.00
#
_symmetry.space_group_name_H-M   'P 1'
#
loop_
_entity.id
_entity.type
_entity.pdbx_description
1 polymer ?
#
loop_
_entity_poly.entity_id
_entity_poly.type
_entity_poly.pdbx_seq_one_letter_code
_entity_poly.pdbx_strand_id
1 'polypeptide(L)'
;MPPNATTIKLAHLYFIPKPHKVDILPLRPIVSSIRAAATGISHFLDKIIRSLYDRIAKPTTFSNDIDFVRQLEQFRDAGRLLPTTLFITFDV
;
A
#
# COMPACT_ATOMS: atom_id res chain seq x y z
N MET A 1 -11.67 -33.24 8.00
CA MET A 1 -10.60 -33.90 7.23
C MET A 1 -9.47 -32.88 7.04
N PRO A 2 -8.25 -33.12 7.57
CA PRO A 2 -7.14 -32.19 7.39
C PRO A 2 -6.74 -32.14 5.91
N PRO A 3 -6.45 -30.96 5.34
CA PRO A 3 -6.03 -30.85 3.95
C PRO A 3 -4.69 -31.55 3.74
N ASN A 4 -4.61 -32.41 2.72
CA ASN A 4 -3.40 -33.14 2.33
C ASN A 4 -2.29 -32.15 1.93
N ALA A 5 -1.12 -32.26 2.55
CA ALA A 5 0.02 -31.36 2.37
C ALA A 5 0.51 -31.26 0.91
N THR A 6 0.20 -32.25 0.07
CA THR A 6 0.54 -32.25 -1.37
C THR A 6 -0.45 -31.50 -2.25
N THR A 7 -1.60 -31.05 -1.74
CA THR A 7 -2.66 -30.39 -2.52
C THR A 7 -2.73 -28.87 -2.30
N ILE A 8 -1.82 -28.32 -1.49
CA ILE A 8 -1.72 -26.87 -1.27
C ILE A 8 -1.09 -26.26 -2.52
N LYS A 9 -1.93 -25.86 -3.49
CA LYS A 9 -1.50 -25.01 -4.60
C LYS A 9 -0.85 -23.75 -4.01
N LEU A 10 0.47 -23.61 -4.22
CA LEU A 10 1.26 -22.45 -3.81
C LEU A 10 0.62 -21.16 -4.35
N ALA A 11 0.87 -20.04 -3.64
CA ALA A 11 0.50 -18.71 -4.09
C ALA A 11 0.92 -18.49 -5.55
N HIS A 12 -0.02 -18.08 -6.41
CA HIS A 12 0.29 -17.80 -7.80
C HIS A 12 1.00 -16.44 -7.89
N LEU A 13 2.14 -16.43 -8.56
CA LEU A 13 2.92 -15.23 -8.81
C LEU A 13 2.36 -14.51 -10.03
N TYR A 14 1.89 -13.28 -9.83
CA TYR A 14 1.44 -12.38 -10.89
C TYR A 14 2.48 -11.28 -11.11
N PHE A 15 2.43 -10.64 -12.27
CA PHE A 15 3.35 -9.56 -12.61
C PHE A 15 2.61 -8.39 -13.24
N ILE A 16 2.94 -7.17 -12.81
CA ILE A 16 2.52 -5.94 -13.50
C ILE A 16 3.72 -5.38 -14.28
N PRO A 17 3.61 -5.20 -15.62
CA PRO A 17 4.67 -4.60 -16.41
C PRO A 17 4.83 -3.10 -16.11
N LYS A 18 6.08 -2.61 -16.12
CA LYS A 18 6.40 -1.18 -16.03
C LYS A 18 6.88 -0.64 -17.37
N PRO A 19 5.99 -0.10 -18.22
CA PRO A 19 6.33 0.27 -19.60
C PRO A 19 7.38 1.38 -19.73
N HIS A 20 7.68 2.11 -18.64
CA HIS A 20 8.63 3.22 -18.61
C HIS A 20 10.07 2.83 -18.24
N LYS A 21 10.37 1.54 -18.00
CA LYS A 21 11.77 1.07 -17.83
C LYS A 21 12.13 0.21 -19.03
N VAL A 22 12.92 0.78 -19.94
CA VAL A 22 13.14 0.25 -21.29
C VAL A 22 14.15 -0.91 -21.30
N ASP A 23 15.03 -1.01 -20.29
CA ASP A 23 16.24 -1.86 -20.36
C ASP A 23 16.28 -3.05 -19.40
N ILE A 24 15.26 -3.21 -18.56
CA ILE A 24 15.15 -4.30 -17.57
C ILE A 24 13.69 -4.71 -17.59
N LEU A 25 13.36 -5.99 -17.76
CA LEU A 25 12.00 -6.53 -17.59
C LEU A 25 11.48 -6.10 -16.20
N PRO A 26 10.75 -4.98 -16.10
CA PRO A 26 10.62 -4.25 -14.86
C PRO A 26 9.30 -4.69 -14.26
N LEU A 27 9.26 -5.96 -13.89
CA LEU A 27 8.06 -6.58 -13.38
C LEU A 27 7.93 -6.24 -11.90
N ARG A 28 6.75 -5.75 -11.48
CA ARG A 28 6.39 -5.75 -10.07
C ARG A 28 5.74 -7.10 -9.75
N PRO A 29 6.42 -8.02 -9.03
CA PRO A 29 5.80 -9.26 -8.61
C PRO A 29 4.68 -8.95 -7.63
N ILE A 30 3.52 -9.60 -7.84
CA ILE A 30 2.40 -9.60 -6.92
C ILE A 30 2.19 -11.04 -6.48
N VAL A 31 2.31 -11.27 -5.18
CA VAL A 31 1.96 -12.56 -4.59
C VAL A 31 0.48 -12.51 -4.21
N SER A 32 -0.35 -13.29 -4.90
CA SER A 32 -1.76 -13.42 -4.55
C SER A 32 -1.98 -14.64 -3.66
N SER A 33 -2.63 -14.43 -2.51
CA SER A 33 -3.13 -15.51 -1.66
C SER A 33 -4.39 -16.13 -2.30
N ILE A 34 -4.20 -17.13 -3.16
CA ILE A 34 -5.32 -17.86 -3.76
C ILE A 34 -5.75 -18.98 -2.81
N ARG A 35 -7.00 -18.91 -2.32
CA ARG A 35 -7.76 -19.90 -1.49
C ARG A 35 -7.83 -19.59 0.02
N ALA A 36 -8.88 -20.15 0.65
CA ALA A 36 -9.33 -19.91 2.02
C ALA A 36 -8.26 -20.07 3.11
N ALA A 37 -7.28 -20.96 2.95
CA ALA A 37 -6.20 -21.14 3.92
C ALA A 37 -5.29 -19.90 4.02
N ALA A 38 -5.03 -19.25 2.88
CA ALA A 38 -4.21 -18.05 2.84
C ALA A 38 -5.00 -16.81 3.30
N THR A 39 -6.33 -16.80 3.15
CA THR A 39 -7.21 -15.75 3.71
C THR A 39 -7.14 -15.71 5.24
N GLY A 40 -7.11 -16.87 5.91
CA GLY A 40 -6.96 -16.93 7.37
C GLY A 40 -5.62 -16.34 7.85
N ILE A 41 -4.54 -16.65 7.13
CA ILE A 41 -3.20 -16.09 7.41
C ILE A 41 -3.19 -14.58 7.13
N SER A 42 -3.77 -14.12 6.03
CA SER A 42 -3.88 -12.69 5.72
C SER A 42 -4.65 -11.92 6.79
N HIS A 43 -5.78 -12.44 7.29
CA HIS A 43 -6.52 -11.80 8.39
C HIS A 43 -5.75 -11.83 9.71
N PHE A 44 -5.03 -12.91 10.01
CA PHE A 44 -4.21 -13.01 11.21
C PHE A 44 -3.05 -11.99 11.17
N LEU A 45 -2.33 -11.94 10.05
CA LEU A 45 -1.27 -10.95 9.82
C LEU A 45 -1.83 -9.53 9.85
N ASP A 46 -2.98 -9.29 9.23
CA ASP A 46 -3.66 -7.99 9.29
C ASP A 46 -3.95 -7.60 10.75
N LYS A 47 -4.53 -8.48 11.58
CA LYS A 47 -4.77 -8.16 13.00
C LYS A 47 -3.51 -7.75 13.77
N ILE A 48 -2.38 -8.42 13.52
CA ILE A 48 -1.10 -8.09 14.17
C ILE A 48 -0.55 -6.77 13.64
N ILE A 49 -0.41 -6.68 12.31
CA ILE A 49 0.23 -5.55 11.63
C ILE A 49 -0.62 -4.29 11.76
N ARG A 50 -1.95 -4.39 11.75
CA ARG A 50 -2.88 -3.26 11.90
C ARG A 50 -2.64 -2.51 13.20
N SER A 51 -2.44 -3.22 14.31
CA SER A 51 -2.15 -2.59 15.60
C SER A 51 -0.83 -1.81 15.59
N LEU A 52 0.19 -2.34 14.94
CA LEU A 52 1.49 -1.68 14.77
C LEU A 52 1.37 -0.48 13.82
N TYR A 53 0.63 -0.64 12.72
CA TYR A 53 0.32 0.44 11.78
C TYR A 53 -0.41 1.59 12.47
N ASP A 54 -1.49 1.30 13.19
CA ASP A 54 -2.30 2.32 13.88
C ASP A 54 -1.48 3.08 14.93
N ARG A 55 -0.54 2.40 15.61
CA ARG A 55 0.30 3.01 16.64
C ARG A 55 1.47 3.83 16.09
N ILE A 56 2.13 3.35 15.04
CA ILE A 56 3.43 3.89 14.59
C ILE A 56 3.29 4.68 13.30
N ALA A 57 2.59 4.14 12.31
CA ALA A 57 2.56 4.66 10.95
C ALA A 57 1.38 5.62 10.72
N LYS A 58 0.18 5.31 11.22
CA LYS A 58 -1.01 6.14 11.03
C LYS A 58 -0.86 7.62 11.43
N PRO A 59 -0.18 7.99 12.53
CA PRO A 59 -0.03 9.42 12.89
C PRO A 59 0.97 10.17 11.98
N THR A 60 1.84 9.46 11.27
CA THR A 60 2.93 10.05 10.46
C THR A 60 2.78 9.80 8.96
N THR A 61 1.79 8.99 8.56
CA THR A 61 1.56 8.58 7.17
C THR A 61 0.30 9.23 6.64
N PHE A 62 0.41 9.89 5.49
CA PHE A 62 -0.75 10.29 4.71
C PHE A 62 -1.36 9.05 4.05
N SER A 63 -2.49 8.57 4.58
CA SER A 63 -3.13 7.32 4.13
C SER A 63 -4.30 7.51 3.18
N ASN A 64 -4.78 8.76 3.00
CA ASN A 64 -5.93 9.09 2.18
C ASN A 64 -5.63 10.39 1.40
N ASP A 65 -5.68 10.29 0.08
CA ASP A 65 -5.44 11.39 -0.85
C ASP A 65 -6.50 12.48 -0.74
N ILE A 66 -7.77 12.12 -0.57
CA ILE A 66 -8.88 13.07 -0.37
C ILE A 66 -8.70 13.85 0.93
N ASP A 67 -8.37 13.17 2.02
CA ASP A 67 -8.16 13.83 3.32
C ASP A 67 -6.95 14.75 3.28
N PHE A 68 -5.89 14.35 2.55
CA PHE A 68 -4.71 15.19 2.33
C PHE A 68 -5.06 16.46 1.54
N VAL A 69 -5.81 16.36 0.44
CA VAL A 69 -6.25 17.53 -0.34
C VAL A 69 -7.13 18.46 0.52
N ARG A 70 -8.05 17.92 1.32
CA ARG A 70 -8.87 18.72 2.24
C ARG A 70 -8.02 19.46 3.28
N GLN A 71 -6.98 18.83 3.81
CA GLN A 71 -6.05 19.50 4.72
C GLN A 71 -5.32 20.65 4.02
N LEU A 72 -4.91 20.49 2.76
CA LEU A 72 -4.31 21.57 1.98
C LEU A 72 -5.28 22.74 1.75
N GLU A 73 -6.56 22.46 1.52
CA GLU A 73 -7.60 23.51 1.41
C GLU A 73 -7.72 24.33 2.68
N GLN A 74 -7.62 23.72 3.86
CA GLN A 74 -7.61 24.44 5.14
C GLN A 74 -6.41 25.40 5.26
N PHE A 75 -5.23 25.01 4.74
CA PHE A 75 -4.06 25.90 4.70
C PHE A 75 -4.28 27.08 3.75
N ARG A 76 -5.00 26.87 2.64
CA ARG A 76 -5.40 27.95 1.73
C ARG A 76 -6.34 28.91 2.43
N ASP A 77 -7.38 28.38 3.06
CA ASP A 77 -8.42 29.18 3.72
C ASP A 77 -7.85 29.95 4.92
N ALA A 78 -6.82 29.42 5.58
CA ALA A 78 -6.06 30.10 6.63
C ALA A 78 -5.02 31.12 6.10
N GLY A 79 -4.94 31.35 4.79
CA GLY A 79 -4.00 32.29 4.17
C GLY A 79 -2.53 31.85 4.23
N ARG A 80 -2.25 30.55 4.42
CA ARG A 80 -0.89 30.00 4.55
C ARG A 80 -0.30 29.48 3.23
N LEU A 81 -1.14 29.27 2.22
CA LEU A 81 -0.71 29.03 0.84
C LEU A 81 -0.58 30.37 0.12
N LEU A 82 0.67 30.83 -0.03
CA LEU A 82 1.03 32.07 -0.69
C LEU A 82 1.53 31.80 -2.11
N PRO A 83 1.52 32.79 -3.02
CA PRO A 83 2.16 32.65 -4.34
C PRO A 83 3.66 32.30 -4.26
N THR A 84 4.30 32.58 -3.13
CA THR A 84 5.71 32.26 -2.84
C THR A 84 5.89 30.90 -2.19
N THR A 85 4.83 30.13 -1.95
CA THR A 85 4.92 28.78 -1.38
C THR A 85 5.61 27.86 -2.39
N LEU A 86 6.70 27.22 -1.94
CA LEU A 86 7.45 26.25 -2.73
C LEU A 86 6.81 24.86 -2.62
N PHE A 87 6.49 24.26 -3.75
CA PHE A 87 6.09 22.85 -3.82
C PHE A 87 7.30 21.99 -4.15
N ILE A 88 7.52 20.95 -3.35
CA ILE A 88 8.62 20.00 -3.52
C ILE A 88 8.02 18.65 -3.87
N THR A 89 8.49 18.06 -4.96
CA THR A 89 8.17 16.67 -5.33
C THR A 89 9.26 15.75 -4.81
N PHE A 90 8.86 14.58 -4.32
CA PHE A 90 9.77 13.51 -3.91
C PHE A 90 9.16 12.16 -4.29
N ASP A 91 10.02 11.17 -4.54
CA ASP A 91 9.66 9.78 -4.83
C ASP A 91 10.42 8.88 -3.85
N VAL A 92 9.85 7.72 -3.50
CA VAL A 92 10.38 6.78 -2.48
C VAL A 92 10.70 5.43 -3.09
#